data_AF-E6Z563-F1
#
_entry.id   AF-E6Z563-F1
#
_cell.length_a   1.000
_cell.length_b   1.000
_cell.length_c   1.000
_cell.angle_alpha   90.00
_cell.angle_beta   90.00
_cell.angle_gamma   90.00
#
_symmetry.space_group_name_H-M   'P 1'
#
loop_
_entity.id
_entity.type
_entity.pdbx_description
1 polymer ?
#
loop_
_entity_poly.entity_id
_entity_poly.type
_entity_poly.pdbx_seq_one_letter_code
_entity_poly.pdbx_strand_id
1 'polypeptide(L)'
;LDFYHFSTTHSAYVDILAQRGKRGTLGVLTSEDEPEAQGSFNFHYGHAVNFSILQQSLFSRPLCLEQDALDAVRDRVGPTRVKWMLRQRNLTIYPNLQIIDVNSAQIRTWRPLSAHETEMTSHCMGIVGESAAARRFRIRG
;
A
#
# COMPACT_ATOMS: atom_id res chain seq x y z
N LEU A 1 2.55 -12.93 -8.38
CA LEU A 1 2.57 -12.19 -7.09
C LEU A 1 2.53 -13.23 -5.96
N ASP A 2 3.24 -12.99 -4.86
CA ASP A 2 3.33 -13.94 -3.74
C ASP A 2 2.87 -13.26 -2.45
N PHE A 3 1.77 -13.74 -1.86
CA PHE A 3 1.29 -13.28 -0.56
C PHE A 3 1.78 -14.17 0.59
N TYR A 4 2.03 -15.45 0.33
CA TYR A 4 2.37 -16.46 1.33
C TYR A 4 3.71 -16.17 2.02
N HIS A 5 4.63 -15.51 1.31
CA HIS A 5 5.93 -15.16 1.88
C HIS A 5 5.86 -14.14 3.02
N PHE A 6 4.75 -13.40 3.18
CA PHE A 6 4.70 -12.26 4.10
C PHE A 6 5.00 -12.67 5.55
N SER A 7 4.30 -13.69 6.06
CA SER A 7 4.45 -14.12 7.46
C SER A 7 5.79 -14.82 7.74
N THR A 8 6.34 -15.52 6.76
CA THR A 8 7.55 -16.32 6.93
C THR A 8 8.83 -15.52 6.71
N THR A 9 8.84 -14.65 5.69
CA THR A 9 10.02 -13.87 5.30
C THR A 9 10.13 -12.57 6.08
N HIS A 10 9.00 -11.99 6.52
CA HIS A 10 8.96 -10.72 7.23
C HIS A 10 8.62 -10.88 8.73
N SER A 11 8.90 -12.04 9.34
CA SER A 11 8.60 -12.31 10.76
C SER A 11 9.18 -11.26 11.71
N ALA A 12 10.45 -10.90 11.55
CA ALA A 12 11.09 -9.85 12.35
C ALA A 12 10.42 -8.47 12.17
N TYR A 13 9.90 -8.18 10.98
CA TYR A 13 9.16 -6.94 10.73
C TYR A 13 7.80 -6.95 11.42
N VAL A 14 7.08 -8.07 11.39
CA VAL A 14 5.81 -8.25 12.13
C VAL A 14 6.03 -8.03 13.63
N ASP A 15 7.12 -8.55 14.20
CA ASP A 15 7.47 -8.34 15.61
C ASP A 15 7.69 -6.85 15.93
N ILE A 16 8.39 -6.12 15.05
CA ILE A 16 8.60 -4.67 15.20
C ILE A 16 7.27 -3.92 15.16
N LEU A 17 6.36 -4.28 14.26
CA LEU A 17 5.03 -3.68 14.20
C LEU A 17 4.22 -3.95 15.48
N ALA A 18 4.27 -5.17 15.99
CA ALA A 18 3.61 -5.52 17.24
C ALA A 18 4.16 -4.70 18.43
N GLN A 19 5.48 -4.48 18.47
CA GLN A 19 6.10 -3.60 19.47
C GLN A 19 5.69 -2.13 19.31
N ARG A 20 5.59 -1.62 18.08
CA ARG A 20 5.10 -0.25 17.83
C ARG A 20 3.63 -0.08 18.22
N GLY A 21 2.80 -1.10 17.98
CA GLY A 21 1.40 -1.14 18.41
C GLY A 21 1.27 -1.01 19.92
N LYS A 22 2.09 -1.75 20.69
CA LYS A 22 2.15 -1.64 22.16
C LYS A 22 2.56 -0.26 22.67
N ARG A 23 3.31 0.52 21.88
CA ARG A 23 3.76 1.88 22.21
C ARG A 23 2.78 2.97 21.75
N GLY A 24 1.62 2.60 21.20
CA GLY A 24 0.59 3.55 20.75
C GLY A 24 1.01 4.40 19.55
N THR A 25 2.04 4.00 18.79
CA THR A 25 2.60 4.80 17.68
C THR A 25 1.90 4.55 16.33
N LEU A 26 0.85 3.72 16.31
CA LEU A 26 0.13 3.40 15.08
C LEU A 26 -1.10 4.28 14.92
N GLY A 27 -1.20 4.93 13.76
CA GLY A 27 -2.44 5.59 13.34
C GLY A 27 -3.49 4.55 13.01
N VAL A 28 -4.54 4.47 13.82
CA VAL A 28 -5.72 3.63 13.56
C VAL A 28 -6.63 4.37 12.59
N LEU A 29 -6.91 3.77 11.44
CA LEU A 29 -8.01 4.21 10.58
C LEU A 29 -9.32 3.58 11.03
N THR A 30 -10.41 4.30 10.83
CA THR A 30 -11.77 3.84 11.06
C THR A 30 -12.04 2.57 10.24
N SER A 31 -12.58 1.55 10.90
CA SER A 31 -12.99 0.29 10.28
C SER A 31 -13.95 0.54 9.14
N GLU A 32 -13.66 0.01 7.95
CA GLU A 32 -14.73 -0.23 6.98
C GLU A 32 -15.59 -1.39 7.51
N ASP A 33 -16.91 -1.33 7.35
CA ASP A 33 -17.85 -2.40 7.74
C ASP A 33 -17.68 -3.70 6.91
N GLU A 34 -16.64 -3.78 6.08
CA GLU A 34 -16.32 -4.96 5.27
C GLU A 34 -15.48 -5.95 6.09
N PRO A 35 -15.74 -7.26 5.99
CA PRO A 35 -14.87 -8.25 6.60
C PRO A 35 -13.44 -8.13 6.06
N GLU A 36 -12.47 -8.41 6.92
CA GLU A 36 -11.10 -8.59 6.46
C GLU A 36 -11.06 -9.67 5.38
N ALA A 37 -10.41 -9.34 4.28
CA ALA A 37 -10.34 -10.21 3.12
C ALA A 37 -9.05 -9.96 2.37
N GLN A 38 -8.60 -10.99 1.68
CA GLN A 38 -7.43 -10.91 0.81
C GLN A 38 -7.75 -11.67 -0.46
N GLY A 39 -7.18 -11.23 -1.57
CA GLY A 39 -7.45 -11.84 -2.85
C GLY A 39 -6.47 -11.43 -3.91
N SER A 40 -6.63 -12.05 -5.08
CA SER A 40 -5.89 -11.69 -6.27
C SER A 40 -6.81 -11.68 -7.49
N PHE A 41 -6.49 -10.80 -8.44
CA PHE A 41 -7.04 -10.84 -9.78
C PHE A 41 -5.89 -11.01 -10.78
N ASN A 42 -6.10 -11.87 -11.75
CA ASN A 42 -5.25 -11.99 -12.92
C ASN A 42 -5.96 -11.33 -14.10
N PHE A 43 -5.21 -10.59 -14.89
CA PHE A 43 -5.70 -9.94 -16.09
C PHE A 43 -5.00 -10.52 -17.32
N HIS A 44 -5.48 -10.15 -18.50
CA HIS A 44 -4.82 -10.51 -19.75
C HIS A 44 -3.36 -10.02 -19.77
N TYR A 45 -2.53 -10.67 -20.59
CA TYR A 45 -1.13 -10.27 -20.82
C TYR A 45 -0.23 -10.29 -19.57
N GLY A 46 -0.58 -11.11 -18.55
CA GLY A 46 0.28 -11.36 -17.39
C GLY A 46 0.25 -10.27 -16.32
N HIS A 47 -0.66 -9.30 -16.41
CA HIS A 47 -0.87 -8.35 -15.31
C HIS A 47 -1.64 -9.04 -14.17
N ALA A 48 -1.33 -8.67 -12.94
CA ALA A 48 -2.02 -9.22 -11.77
C ALA A 48 -2.02 -8.21 -10.62
N VAL A 49 -3.02 -8.28 -9.76
CA VAL A 49 -3.06 -7.50 -8.53
C VAL A 49 -3.41 -8.39 -7.35
N ASN A 50 -2.67 -8.22 -6.26
CA ASN A 50 -3.05 -8.73 -4.95
C ASN A 50 -3.62 -7.58 -4.15
N PHE A 51 -4.65 -7.84 -3.36
CA PHE A 51 -5.24 -6.85 -2.47
C PHE A 51 -5.53 -7.43 -1.10
N SER A 52 -5.52 -6.56 -0.10
CA SER A 52 -5.98 -6.85 1.26
C SER A 52 -6.89 -5.74 1.77
N ILE A 53 -7.90 -6.18 2.52
CA ILE A 53 -8.84 -5.38 3.28
C ILE A 53 -8.48 -5.65 4.74
N LEU A 54 -8.01 -4.63 5.44
CA LEU A 54 -7.66 -4.70 6.85
C LEU A 54 -8.62 -3.80 7.61
N GLN A 55 -9.26 -4.34 8.64
CA GLN A 55 -10.18 -3.57 9.48
C GLN A 55 -9.42 -2.63 10.41
N GLN A 56 -8.22 -3.04 10.82
CA GLN A 56 -7.27 -2.21 11.53
C GLN A 56 -6.01 -2.09 10.70
N SER A 57 -5.93 -1.03 9.87
CA SER A 57 -4.67 -0.76 9.19
C SER A 57 -3.67 -0.28 10.24
N LEU A 58 -2.60 -1.06 10.45
CA LEU A 58 -1.40 -0.62 11.18
C LEU A 58 -0.69 0.54 10.47
N PHE A 59 -1.14 0.87 9.27
CA PHE A 59 -0.56 1.84 8.36
C PHE A 59 -1.64 2.85 8.01
N SER A 60 -1.65 3.98 8.70
CA SER A 60 -2.53 5.06 8.30
C SER A 60 -2.03 5.66 6.99
N ARG A 61 -2.95 5.96 6.09
CA ARG A 61 -2.64 6.66 4.84
C ARG A 61 -2.66 8.16 5.14
N PRO A 62 -1.69 8.95 4.65
CA PRO A 62 -1.70 10.39 4.83
C PRO A 62 -3.01 11.06 4.37
N LEU A 63 -3.64 10.52 3.31
CA LEU A 63 -4.94 10.97 2.81
C LEU A 63 -6.05 10.92 3.88
N CYS A 64 -5.96 10.02 4.84
CA CYS A 64 -6.95 9.88 5.91
C CYS A 64 -6.68 10.80 7.11
N LEU A 65 -5.59 11.57 7.10
CA LEU A 65 -5.36 12.62 8.11
C LEU A 65 -6.15 13.91 7.80
N GLU A 66 -6.58 14.06 6.54
CA GLU A 66 -7.24 15.27 6.04
C GLU A 66 -8.64 14.87 5.51
N GLN A 67 -9.64 14.92 6.39
CA GLN A 67 -11.01 14.46 6.06
C GLN A 67 -11.62 15.21 4.87
N ASP A 68 -11.42 16.53 4.79
CA ASP A 68 -11.87 17.36 3.67
C ASP A 68 -11.25 16.90 2.33
N ALA A 69 -9.98 16.47 2.35
CA ALA A 69 -9.29 15.96 1.17
C ALA A 69 -9.83 14.59 0.76
N LEU A 70 -10.17 13.74 1.73
CA LEU A 70 -10.80 12.45 1.47
C LEU A 70 -12.20 12.61 0.88
N ASP A 71 -13.00 13.55 1.40
CA ASP A 71 -14.35 13.83 0.89
C ASP A 71 -14.31 14.43 -0.51
N ALA A 72 -13.40 15.38 -0.78
CA ALA A 72 -13.18 15.90 -2.13
C ALA A 72 -12.76 14.78 -3.13
N VAL A 73 -11.98 13.80 -2.67
CA VAL A 73 -11.62 12.63 -3.49
C VAL A 73 -12.84 11.72 -3.70
N ARG A 74 -13.67 11.48 -2.67
CA ARG A 74 -14.93 10.73 -2.76
C ARG A 74 -15.87 11.32 -3.79
N ASP A 75 -16.08 12.63 -3.76
CA ASP A 75 -16.93 13.31 -4.72
C ASP A 75 -16.39 13.20 -6.16
N ARG A 76 -15.07 13.28 -6.31
CA ARG A 76 -14.42 13.25 -7.64
C ARG A 76 -14.42 11.87 -8.30
N VAL A 77 -14.17 10.80 -7.55
CA VAL A 77 -13.96 9.46 -8.14
C VAL A 77 -15.08 8.47 -7.84
N GLY A 78 -16.01 8.84 -6.95
CA GLY A 78 -17.11 8.00 -6.51
C GLY A 78 -16.69 6.92 -5.50
N PRO A 79 -17.68 6.28 -4.85
CA PRO A 79 -17.47 5.43 -3.68
C PRO A 79 -16.61 4.20 -3.99
N THR A 80 -16.84 3.53 -5.12
CA THR A 80 -16.10 2.32 -5.49
C THR A 80 -14.62 2.58 -5.69
N ARG A 81 -14.25 3.68 -6.36
CA ARG A 81 -12.84 3.99 -6.62
C ARG A 81 -12.13 4.41 -5.34
N VAL A 82 -12.76 5.22 -4.49
CA VAL A 82 -12.17 5.57 -3.19
C VAL A 82 -11.93 4.35 -2.33
N LYS A 83 -12.91 3.45 -2.26
CA LYS A 83 -12.76 2.17 -1.57
C LYS A 83 -11.50 1.42 -2.01
N TRP A 84 -11.30 1.30 -3.32
CA TRP A 84 -10.09 0.67 -3.86
C TRP A 84 -8.82 1.49 -3.60
N MET A 85 -8.87 2.82 -3.58
CA MET A 85 -7.73 3.67 -3.24
C MET A 85 -7.25 3.49 -1.80
N LEU A 86 -8.14 3.12 -0.88
CA LEU A 86 -7.82 2.89 0.53
C LEU A 86 -7.29 1.48 0.81
N ARG A 87 -7.65 0.48 0.00
CA ARG A 87 -7.16 -0.90 0.12
C ARG A 87 -5.65 -1.01 -0.10
N GLN A 88 -5.01 -1.93 0.60
CA GLN A 88 -3.64 -2.30 0.33
C GLN A 88 -3.56 -3.12 -0.95
N ARG A 89 -2.62 -2.79 -1.83
CA ARG A 89 -2.53 -3.41 -3.16
C ARG A 89 -1.08 -3.61 -3.59
N ASN A 90 -0.83 -4.69 -4.30
CA ASN A 90 0.40 -4.93 -5.03
C ASN A 90 0.03 -5.30 -6.46
N LEU A 91 0.22 -4.36 -7.38
CA LEU A 91 -0.09 -4.49 -8.79
C LEU A 91 1.20 -4.77 -9.56
N THR A 92 1.23 -5.85 -10.32
CA THR A 92 2.26 -6.12 -11.32
C THR A 92 1.69 -5.86 -12.70
N ILE A 93 2.34 -4.95 -13.42
CA ILE A 93 2.13 -4.71 -14.82
C ILE A 93 3.29 -5.38 -15.57
N TYR A 94 2.99 -6.51 -16.21
CA TYR A 94 3.93 -7.18 -17.11
C TYR A 94 4.52 -6.20 -18.15
N PRO A 95 5.83 -6.29 -18.47
CA PRO A 95 6.76 -7.33 -18.00
C PRO A 95 7.43 -7.03 -16.67
N ASN A 96 7.56 -5.75 -16.30
CA ASN A 96 8.54 -5.39 -15.29
C ASN A 96 8.24 -4.19 -14.41
N LEU A 97 6.97 -3.81 -14.30
CA LEU A 97 6.53 -2.71 -13.44
C LEU A 97 5.72 -3.27 -12.27
N GLN A 98 6.04 -2.81 -11.06
CA GLN A 98 5.28 -3.11 -9.87
C GLN A 98 4.90 -1.83 -9.14
N ILE A 99 3.62 -1.71 -8.79
CA ILE A 99 3.08 -0.64 -7.97
C ILE A 99 2.66 -1.27 -6.65
N ILE A 100 3.34 -0.88 -5.58
CA ILE A 100 3.07 -1.36 -4.23
C ILE A 100 2.46 -0.21 -3.45
N ASP A 101 1.25 -0.42 -2.93
CA ASP A 101 0.50 0.58 -2.23
C ASP A 101 -0.03 -0.01 -0.92
N VAL A 102 0.83 -0.04 0.10
CA VAL A 102 0.55 -0.62 1.43
C VAL A 102 0.63 0.49 2.50
N ASN A 103 1.80 1.10 2.68
CA ASN A 103 2.02 2.24 3.59
C ASN A 103 2.29 3.52 2.82
N SER A 104 3.21 3.41 1.87
CA SER A 104 3.57 4.42 0.90
C SER A 104 3.42 3.81 -0.48
N ALA A 105 2.92 4.61 -1.41
CA ALA A 105 2.91 4.21 -2.81
C ALA A 105 4.36 4.16 -3.31
N GLN A 106 4.76 2.99 -3.79
CA GLN A 106 6.07 2.73 -4.36
C GLN A 106 5.92 2.23 -5.79
N ILE A 107 6.78 2.72 -6.66
CA ILE A 107 6.88 2.27 -8.04
C ILE A 107 8.23 1.58 -8.18
N ARG A 108 8.21 0.32 -8.60
CA ARG A 108 9.41 -0.50 -8.79
C ARG A 108 9.47 -0.98 -10.22
N THR A 109 10.66 -0.93 -10.80
CA THR A 109 10.97 -1.54 -12.09
C THR A 109 12.15 -2.48 -11.96
N TRP A 110 12.12 -3.59 -12.68
CA TRP A 110 13.25 -4.52 -12.75
C TRP A 110 13.75 -4.65 -14.19
N ARG A 111 15.04 -4.33 -14.39
CA ARG A 111 15.71 -4.43 -15.68
C ARG A 111 16.65 -5.63 -15.66
N PRO A 112 16.38 -6.70 -16.43
CA PRO A 112 17.30 -7.82 -16.53
C PRO A 112 18.60 -7.35 -17.20
N LEU A 113 19.74 -7.66 -16.59
CA LEU A 113 21.08 -7.38 -17.14
C LEU A 113 21.70 -8.64 -17.72
N SER A 114 21.52 -9.77 -17.05
CA SER A 114 21.92 -11.11 -17.49
C SER A 114 21.00 -12.16 -16.87
N ALA A 115 21.22 -13.45 -17.16
CA ALA A 115 20.43 -14.54 -16.57
C ALA A 115 20.51 -14.61 -15.03
N HIS A 116 21.54 -14.01 -14.43
CA HIS A 116 21.79 -14.03 -12.98
C HIS A 116 21.83 -12.64 -12.34
N GLU A 117 21.50 -11.60 -13.10
CA GLU A 117 21.64 -10.21 -12.65
C GLU A 117 20.47 -9.36 -13.11
N THR A 118 19.89 -8.61 -12.17
CA THR A 118 18.76 -7.72 -12.43
C THR A 118 18.96 -6.43 -11.64
N GLU A 119 18.87 -5.31 -12.33
CA GLU A 119 18.86 -3.99 -11.71
C GLU A 119 17.43 -3.66 -11.27
N MET A 120 17.25 -3.39 -9.97
CA MET A 120 15.97 -2.94 -9.42
C MET A 120 16.03 -1.45 -9.12
N THR A 121 15.08 -0.70 -9.67
CA THR A 121 14.87 0.71 -9.32
C THR A 121 13.57 0.83 -8.54
N SER A 122 13.59 1.55 -7.42
CA SER A 122 12.42 1.78 -6.57
C SER A 122 12.28 3.26 -6.23
N HIS A 123 11.09 3.80 -6.47
CA HIS A 123 10.72 5.17 -6.15
C HIS A 123 9.60 5.19 -5.12
N CYS A 124 9.73 6.03 -4.10
CA CYS A 124 8.64 6.35 -3.18
C CYS A 124 7.89 7.58 -3.69
N MET A 125 6.58 7.44 -3.89
CA MET A 125 5.73 8.51 -4.39
C MET A 125 5.29 9.44 -3.26
N GLY A 126 5.25 10.74 -3.57
CA GLY A 126 4.62 11.76 -2.74
C GLY A 126 3.34 12.29 -3.38
N ILE A 127 2.41 12.76 -2.54
CA ILE A 127 1.19 13.39 -3.02
C ILE A 127 1.48 14.87 -3.27
N VAL A 128 1.17 15.34 -4.48
CA VAL A 128 1.28 16.75 -4.83
C VAL A 128 0.28 17.54 -4.01
N GLY A 129 0.75 18.60 -3.34
CA GLY A 129 -0.09 19.46 -2.49
C GLY A 129 -0.34 18.93 -1.08
N GLU A 130 0.25 17.80 -0.66
CA GLU A 130 0.10 17.30 0.72
C GLU A 130 0.69 18.29 1.75
N SER A 131 0.08 18.37 2.92
CA SER A 131 0.60 19.18 4.03
C SER A 131 1.98 18.68 4.51
N ALA A 132 2.75 19.56 5.17
CA ALA A 132 4.03 19.18 5.76
C ALA A 132 3.90 18.07 6.82
N ALA A 133 2.77 18.05 7.54
CA ALA A 133 2.44 17.00 8.52
C ALA A 133 2.17 15.67 7.82
N ALA A 134 1.33 15.64 6.79
CA ALA A 134 1.06 14.46 5.97
C ALA A 134 2.33 13.91 5.31
N ARG A 135 3.19 14.79 4.78
CA ARG A 135 4.50 14.40 4.21
C ARG A 135 5.41 13.77 5.26
N ARG A 136 5.53 14.39 6.44
CA ARG A 136 6.36 13.85 7.53
C ARG A 136 5.84 12.47 7.96
N PHE A 137 4.52 12.34 8.08
CA PHE A 137 3.88 11.07 8.42
C PHE A 137 4.15 9.99 7.36
N ARG A 138 4.01 10.32 6.06
CA ARG A 138 4.32 9.37 4.97
C ARG A 138 5.76 8.87 4.96
N ILE A 139 6.72 9.73 5.32
CA ILE A 139 8.15 9.41 5.27
C ILE A 139 8.62 8.69 6.55
N ARG A 140 8.02 9.01 7.71
CA ARG A 140 8.57 8.61 9.04
C ARG A 140 7.58 7.87 9.95
N GLY A 141 6.32 7.73 9.54
CA GLY A 141 5.25 7.08 10.31
C GLY A 141 5.42 5.58 10.51
#